data_AF-A0A485KGU0-F1
#
_entry.id   AF-A0A485KGU0-F1
#
_cell.length_a   1.000
_cell.length_b   1.000
_cell.length_c   1.000
_cell.angle_alpha   90.00
_cell.angle_beta   90.00
_cell.angle_gamma   90.00
#
_symmetry.space_group_name_H-M   'P 1'
#
loop_
_entity.id
_entity.type
_entity.pdbx_description
1 polymer ?
#
loop_
_entity_poly.entity_id
_entity_poly.type
_entity_poly.pdbx_seq_one_letter_code
_entity_poly.pdbx_strand_id
1 'polypeptide(L)'
;MAPEHPYVQGGAGAYGSIWGAYLPIIDGLRNELTQIHVQYYNNGGFVYTDGRTLNEGTVDCLVGGSVMLIEGFKTNYGNGWEFKGLRPDQVSFGVPSGPSSAGRGQVTNEVVTRALTCLAKGVGCDTIKPKTPYATYRGVMTWSINWDSHDGYGFSKNARSALDSLGGGGPPSPPTTTLTPPVTPPPATTTPVTTAPTTQPSVTTTPTPVTTAPVTPTPTSGSCGTCNNCYYQPTNACFTGWTAAQCASVSAFTWCGN
;
A
#
# COMPACT_ATOMS: atom_id res chain seq x y z
N MET A 1 -0.14 2.17 1.80
CA MET A 1 0.39 0.79 1.68
C MET A 1 0.91 0.56 0.27
N ALA A 2 1.98 -0.20 0.12
CA ALA A 2 2.64 -0.45 -1.17
C ALA A 2 2.99 -1.94 -1.42
N PRO A 3 2.08 -2.90 -1.20
CA PRO A 3 2.41 -4.30 -1.43
C PRO A 3 2.56 -4.61 -2.92
N GLU A 4 3.27 -5.67 -3.25
CA GLU A 4 3.28 -6.24 -4.60
C GLU A 4 1.97 -6.97 -4.89
N HIS A 5 1.55 -7.02 -6.15
CA HIS A 5 0.24 -7.59 -6.51
C HIS A 5 0.02 -9.07 -6.11
N PRO A 6 1.04 -9.96 -5.97
CA PRO A 6 0.81 -11.30 -5.44
C PRO A 6 0.19 -11.30 -4.05
N TYR A 7 0.55 -10.33 -3.20
CA TYR A 7 0.04 -10.21 -1.84
C TYR A 7 -1.39 -9.66 -1.77
N VAL A 8 -1.94 -9.18 -2.88
CA VAL A 8 -3.26 -8.55 -2.97
C VAL A 8 -4.10 -9.26 -4.03
N GLN A 9 -4.02 -8.85 -5.30
CA GLN A 9 -4.78 -9.45 -6.41
C GLN A 9 -4.43 -10.91 -6.65
N GLY A 10 -3.21 -11.34 -6.28
CA GLY A 10 -2.83 -12.75 -6.30
C GLY A 10 -3.78 -13.65 -5.49
N GLY A 11 -4.45 -13.09 -4.48
CA GLY A 11 -5.55 -13.69 -3.74
C GLY A 11 -6.65 -14.28 -4.63
N ALA A 12 -6.93 -13.67 -5.78
CA ALA A 12 -7.95 -14.12 -6.71
C ALA A 12 -7.63 -15.49 -7.32
N GLY A 13 -6.35 -15.82 -7.53
CA GLY A 13 -5.92 -17.14 -7.98
C GLY A 13 -5.68 -18.12 -6.82
N ALA A 14 -5.03 -17.65 -5.75
CA ALA A 14 -4.71 -18.48 -4.59
C ALA A 14 -4.72 -17.66 -3.30
N TYR A 15 -5.17 -18.24 -2.19
CA TYR A 15 -5.15 -17.61 -0.88
C TYR A 15 -4.40 -18.50 0.12
N GLY A 16 -3.13 -18.16 0.33
CA GLY A 16 -2.19 -18.93 1.15
C GLY A 16 -0.73 -18.61 0.83
N SER A 17 0.16 -18.81 1.81
CA SER A 17 1.54 -18.30 1.75
C SER A 17 1.52 -16.79 1.45
N ILE A 18 2.29 -16.29 0.47
CA ILE A 18 2.28 -14.88 0.07
C ILE A 18 1.00 -14.47 -0.66
N TRP A 19 0.28 -15.40 -1.29
CA TRP A 19 -0.83 -15.09 -2.19
C TRP A 19 -2.03 -14.57 -1.40
N GLY A 20 -2.34 -13.28 -1.59
CA GLY A 20 -3.40 -12.59 -0.85
C GLY A 20 -3.08 -12.28 0.62
N ALA A 21 -1.85 -12.49 1.09
CA ALA A 21 -1.51 -12.34 2.51
C ALA A 21 -1.67 -10.90 3.06
N TYR A 22 -1.68 -9.89 2.19
CA TYR A 22 -1.94 -8.50 2.60
C TYR A 22 -3.43 -8.18 2.73
N LEU A 23 -4.32 -8.96 2.13
CA LEU A 23 -5.76 -8.69 2.14
C LEU A 23 -6.35 -8.57 3.56
N PRO A 24 -6.02 -9.44 4.55
CA PRO A 24 -6.54 -9.26 5.90
C PRO A 24 -5.90 -8.07 6.64
N ILE A 25 -4.69 -7.63 6.26
CA ILE A 25 -4.09 -6.38 6.78
C ILE A 25 -4.84 -5.17 6.23
N ILE A 26 -5.14 -5.18 4.93
CA ILE A 26 -5.92 -4.12 4.27
C ILE A 26 -7.32 -4.05 4.88
N ASP A 27 -7.97 -5.21 5.10
CA ASP A 27 -9.30 -5.25 5.69
C ASP A 27 -9.32 -4.73 7.14
N GLY A 28 -8.37 -5.16 7.97
CA GLY A 28 -8.27 -4.73 9.36
C GLY A 28 -7.97 -3.24 9.53
N LEU A 29 -7.29 -2.61 8.56
CA LEU A 29 -6.90 -1.19 8.58
C LEU A 29 -7.69 -0.34 7.56
N ARG A 30 -8.80 -0.83 7.01
CA ARG A 30 -9.51 -0.15 5.91
C ARG A 30 -10.03 1.23 6.27
N ASN A 31 -10.24 1.51 7.56
CA ASN A 31 -10.77 2.80 8.01
C ASN A 31 -9.63 3.82 8.24
N GLU A 32 -8.43 3.35 8.52
CA GLU A 32 -7.20 4.12 8.73
C GLU A 32 -6.39 4.27 7.43
N LEU A 33 -6.66 3.44 6.43
CA LEU A 33 -5.96 3.43 5.16
C LEU A 33 -6.26 4.71 4.36
N THR A 34 -5.30 5.62 4.32
CA THR A 34 -5.36 6.80 3.45
C THR A 34 -5.25 6.43 1.97
N GLN A 35 -4.33 5.52 1.64
CA GLN A 35 -4.01 5.16 0.25
C GLN A 35 -3.28 3.82 0.18
N ILE A 36 -3.69 2.98 -0.76
CA ILE A 36 -2.95 1.83 -1.26
C ILE A 36 -2.56 2.06 -2.73
N HIS A 37 -1.29 1.83 -3.03
CA HIS A 37 -0.73 1.80 -4.38
C HIS A 37 0.03 0.50 -4.58
N VAL A 38 -0.69 -0.52 -5.08
CA VAL A 38 -0.09 -1.82 -5.35
C VAL A 38 1.00 -1.67 -6.42
N GLN A 39 2.11 -2.37 -6.23
CA GLN A 39 3.21 -2.41 -7.20
C GLN A 39 2.83 -3.34 -8.35
N TYR A 40 2.55 -2.77 -9.53
CA TYR A 40 2.26 -3.51 -10.76
C TYR A 40 3.53 -3.65 -11.62
N TYR A 41 4.60 -4.10 -10.98
CA TYR A 41 5.89 -4.34 -11.61
C TYR A 41 6.62 -5.50 -10.91
N ASN A 42 7.60 -6.08 -11.61
CA ASN A 42 8.46 -7.18 -11.15
C ASN A 42 7.78 -8.55 -10.89
N ASN A 43 6.47 -8.71 -11.09
CA ASN A 43 5.74 -9.91 -10.64
C ASN A 43 4.91 -10.62 -11.72
N GLY A 44 5.05 -10.22 -12.99
CA GLY A 44 4.41 -10.93 -14.10
C GLY A 44 3.08 -10.31 -14.50
N GLY A 45 2.03 -11.06 -14.27
CA GLY A 45 0.64 -10.63 -14.36
C GLY A 45 -0.14 -11.31 -13.25
N PHE A 46 -1.41 -10.96 -13.09
CA PHE A 46 -2.28 -11.60 -12.10
C PHE A 46 -3.58 -12.07 -12.73
N VAL A 47 -4.18 -13.06 -12.08
CA VAL A 47 -5.51 -13.57 -12.43
C VAL A 47 -6.55 -12.51 -12.07
N TYR A 48 -7.33 -12.10 -13.06
CA TYR A 48 -8.49 -11.24 -12.87
C TYR A 48 -9.72 -12.05 -12.48
N THR A 49 -10.78 -11.37 -12.05
CA THR A 49 -11.99 -12.01 -11.50
C THR A 49 -12.76 -12.89 -12.48
N ASP A 50 -12.48 -12.78 -13.79
CA ASP A 50 -13.05 -13.65 -14.82
C ASP A 50 -12.11 -14.77 -15.28
N GLY A 51 -10.99 -14.97 -14.57
CA GLY A 51 -10.03 -16.04 -14.80
C GLY A 51 -8.93 -15.73 -15.80
N ARG A 52 -9.00 -14.63 -16.57
CA ARG A 52 -7.92 -14.24 -17.48
C ARG A 52 -6.72 -13.65 -16.72
N THR A 53 -5.52 -13.78 -17.27
CA THR A 53 -4.33 -13.10 -16.74
C THR A 53 -4.20 -11.70 -17.34
N LEU A 54 -4.05 -10.69 -16.47
CA LEU A 54 -3.73 -9.32 -16.87
C LEU A 54 -2.23 -9.07 -16.69
N ASN A 55 -1.55 -8.72 -17.78
CA ASN A 55 -0.09 -8.60 -17.80
C ASN A 55 0.35 -7.18 -17.44
N GLU A 56 1.37 -7.05 -16.58
CA GLU A 56 2.04 -5.76 -16.30
C GLU A 56 2.45 -5.04 -17.61
N GLY A 57 2.52 -3.71 -17.54
CA GLY A 57 2.81 -2.86 -18.70
C GLY A 57 1.60 -2.45 -19.52
N THR A 58 0.39 -2.92 -19.17
CA THR A 58 -0.85 -2.67 -19.94
C THR A 58 -1.86 -1.81 -19.17
N VAL A 59 -2.75 -1.12 -19.91
CA VAL A 59 -3.88 -0.39 -19.31
C VAL A 59 -4.78 -1.35 -18.53
N ASP A 60 -5.08 -2.52 -19.12
CA ASP A 60 -5.93 -3.53 -18.48
C ASP A 60 -5.38 -4.00 -17.13
N CYS A 61 -4.06 -4.18 -16.98
CA CYS A 61 -3.46 -4.53 -15.69
C CYS A 61 -3.66 -3.44 -14.63
N LEU A 62 -3.38 -2.17 -14.96
CA LEU A 62 -3.54 -1.08 -14.01
C LEU A 62 -5.02 -0.85 -13.65
N VAL A 63 -5.91 -0.88 -14.65
CA VAL A 63 -7.36 -0.70 -14.44
C VAL A 63 -7.92 -1.90 -13.69
N GLY A 64 -7.64 -3.13 -14.12
CA GLY A 64 -8.16 -4.34 -13.49
C GLY A 64 -7.70 -4.52 -12.06
N GLY A 65 -6.43 -4.23 -11.76
CA GLY A 65 -5.91 -4.28 -10.40
C GLY A 65 -6.61 -3.27 -9.48
N SER A 66 -6.88 -2.07 -9.99
CA SER A 66 -7.60 -1.01 -9.27
C SER A 66 -9.08 -1.35 -9.09
N VAL A 67 -9.73 -1.88 -10.12
CA VAL A 67 -11.13 -2.34 -10.08
C VAL A 67 -11.30 -3.44 -9.04
N MET A 68 -10.39 -4.42 -8.96
CA MET A 68 -10.45 -5.47 -7.92
C MET A 68 -10.40 -4.88 -6.51
N LEU A 69 -9.58 -3.86 -6.27
CA LEU A 69 -9.52 -3.19 -4.96
C LEU A 69 -10.77 -2.38 -4.64
N ILE A 70 -11.37 -1.72 -5.63
CA ILE A 70 -12.53 -0.83 -5.43
C ILE A 70 -13.83 -1.62 -5.37
N GLU A 71 -14.04 -2.56 -6.27
CA GLU A 71 -15.27 -3.35 -6.34
C GLU A 71 -15.26 -4.56 -5.41
N GLY A 72 -14.08 -4.98 -4.96
CA GLY A 72 -13.88 -6.22 -4.22
C GLY A 72 -13.81 -7.44 -5.13
N PHE A 73 -13.38 -8.56 -4.57
CA PHE A 73 -13.29 -9.84 -5.28
C PHE A 73 -13.27 -11.01 -4.29
N LYS A 74 -13.62 -12.19 -4.79
CA LYS A 74 -13.47 -13.44 -4.05
C LYS A 74 -12.13 -14.08 -4.35
N THR A 75 -11.48 -14.61 -3.32
CA THR A 75 -10.22 -15.35 -3.45
C THR A 75 -10.43 -16.75 -4.03
N ASN A 76 -9.35 -17.46 -4.36
CA ASN A 76 -9.37 -18.86 -4.83
C ASN A 76 -10.36 -19.13 -5.98
N TYR A 77 -10.21 -18.41 -7.08
CA TYR A 77 -11.05 -18.49 -8.28
C TYR A 77 -12.55 -18.37 -7.97
N GLY A 78 -12.90 -17.46 -7.05
CA GLY A 78 -14.29 -17.20 -6.67
C GLY A 78 -14.84 -18.09 -5.54
N ASN A 79 -14.06 -19.03 -5.02
CA ASN A 79 -14.51 -20.02 -4.03
C ASN A 79 -14.08 -19.70 -2.59
N GLY A 80 -13.28 -18.66 -2.39
CA GLY A 80 -12.74 -18.27 -1.09
C GLY A 80 -13.43 -17.06 -0.45
N TRP A 81 -12.73 -16.48 0.52
CA TRP A 81 -13.15 -15.25 1.20
C TRP A 81 -13.37 -14.11 0.21
N GLU A 82 -14.38 -13.29 0.50
CA GLU A 82 -14.70 -12.10 -0.26
C GLU A 82 -14.03 -10.87 0.37
N PHE A 83 -13.01 -10.35 -0.32
CA PHE A 83 -12.44 -9.06 0.01
C PHE A 83 -13.44 -7.96 -0.36
N LYS A 84 -13.89 -7.20 0.64
CA LYS A 84 -14.82 -6.07 0.43
C LYS A 84 -14.06 -4.89 -0.16
N GLY A 85 -14.65 -4.29 -1.20
CA GLY A 85 -14.09 -3.14 -1.89
C GLY A 85 -13.71 -1.97 -0.97
N LEU A 86 -12.73 -1.19 -1.41
CA LEU A 86 -12.29 0.06 -0.80
C LEU A 86 -12.96 1.25 -1.47
N ARG A 87 -12.96 2.42 -0.82
CA ARG A 87 -13.39 3.65 -1.48
C ARG A 87 -12.39 4.02 -2.58
N PRO A 88 -12.83 4.59 -3.71
CA PRO A 88 -11.88 4.99 -4.77
C PRO A 88 -10.81 5.99 -4.32
N ASP A 89 -11.11 6.85 -3.34
CA ASP A 89 -10.13 7.78 -2.75
C ASP A 89 -8.99 7.10 -1.99
N GLN A 90 -9.11 5.81 -1.69
CA GLN A 90 -8.07 5.01 -1.05
C GLN A 90 -7.20 4.28 -2.07
N VAL A 91 -7.55 4.25 -3.36
CA VAL A 91 -6.91 3.38 -4.35
C VAL A 91 -6.16 4.19 -5.40
N SER A 92 -4.93 3.77 -5.64
CA SER A 92 -4.03 4.25 -6.68
C SER A 92 -3.24 3.06 -7.24
N PHE A 93 -2.56 3.22 -8.37
CA PHE A 93 -1.68 2.18 -8.93
C PHE A 93 -0.21 2.60 -8.85
N GLY A 94 0.68 1.65 -8.60
CA GLY A 94 2.13 1.87 -8.53
C GLY A 94 2.82 1.34 -9.79
N VAL A 95 3.64 2.19 -10.42
CA VAL A 95 4.40 1.85 -11.64
C VAL A 95 5.85 2.34 -11.59
N PRO A 96 6.79 1.73 -12.34
CA PRO A 96 8.15 2.23 -12.45
C PRO A 96 8.17 3.61 -13.14
N SER A 97 9.04 4.52 -12.71
CA SER A 97 9.17 5.86 -13.31
C SER A 97 9.87 5.82 -14.66
N GLY A 98 10.74 4.84 -14.87
CA GLY A 98 11.52 4.70 -16.08
C GLY A 98 12.08 3.30 -16.29
N PRO A 99 12.86 3.11 -17.38
CA PRO A 99 13.38 1.80 -17.78
C PRO A 99 14.20 1.09 -16.70
N SER A 100 15.00 1.85 -15.96
CA SER A 100 15.93 1.32 -14.94
C SER A 100 15.31 1.16 -13.56
N SER A 101 14.05 1.57 -13.37
CA SER A 101 13.43 1.60 -12.06
C SER A 101 12.88 0.24 -11.61
N ALA A 102 12.75 -0.72 -12.53
CA ALA A 102 12.29 -2.08 -12.25
C ALA A 102 12.90 -3.08 -13.25
N GLY A 103 12.88 -4.37 -12.91
CA GLY A 103 13.31 -5.43 -13.82
C GLY A 103 12.30 -5.71 -14.94
N ARG A 104 11.02 -5.42 -14.70
CA ARG A 104 9.92 -5.48 -15.69
C ARG A 104 8.71 -4.65 -15.24
N GLY A 105 7.72 -4.51 -16.11
CA GLY A 105 6.44 -3.85 -15.81
C GLY A 105 6.46 -2.33 -16.05
N GLN A 106 7.40 -1.85 -16.85
CA GLN A 106 7.46 -0.49 -17.36
C GLN A 106 6.19 -0.16 -18.17
N VAL A 107 5.74 1.07 -18.06
CA VAL A 107 4.58 1.61 -18.78
C VAL A 107 4.96 2.89 -19.50
N THR A 108 4.30 3.17 -20.62
CA THR A 108 4.43 4.48 -21.28
C THR A 108 3.57 5.53 -20.57
N ASN A 109 3.88 6.81 -20.80
CA ASN A 109 3.06 7.92 -20.33
C ASN A 109 1.61 7.85 -20.86
N GLU A 110 1.43 7.31 -22.06
CA GLU A 110 0.10 7.07 -22.63
C GLU A 110 -0.68 6.02 -21.82
N VAL A 111 -0.05 4.90 -21.45
CA VAL A 111 -0.69 3.86 -20.63
C VAL A 111 -1.12 4.44 -19.27
N VAL A 112 -0.26 5.23 -18.61
CA VAL A 112 -0.61 5.90 -17.35
C VAL A 112 -1.80 6.83 -17.52
N THR A 113 -1.77 7.67 -18.55
CA THR A 113 -2.84 8.63 -18.85
C THR A 113 -4.17 7.90 -19.10
N ARG A 114 -4.15 6.87 -19.95
CA ARG A 114 -5.33 6.06 -20.30
C ARG A 114 -5.89 5.30 -19.11
N ALA A 115 -5.03 4.74 -18.25
CA ALA A 115 -5.49 4.08 -17.02
C ALA A 115 -6.17 5.08 -16.07
N LEU A 116 -5.59 6.27 -15.88
CA LEU A 116 -6.17 7.33 -15.05
C LEU A 116 -7.52 7.81 -15.59
N THR A 117 -7.63 8.10 -16.90
CA THR A 117 -8.89 8.55 -17.51
C THR A 117 -9.93 7.43 -17.57
N CYS A 118 -9.51 6.18 -17.74
CA CYS A 118 -10.42 5.04 -17.68
C CYS A 118 -11.03 4.91 -16.29
N LEU A 119 -10.21 4.95 -15.25
CA LEU A 119 -10.67 4.82 -13.87
C LEU A 119 -11.53 6.01 -13.45
N ALA A 120 -11.07 7.25 -13.70
CA ALA A 120 -11.75 8.44 -13.20
C ALA A 120 -12.95 8.88 -14.05
N LYS A 121 -12.93 8.63 -15.36
CA LYS A 121 -13.91 9.15 -16.33
C LYS A 121 -14.57 8.07 -17.21
N GLY A 122 -14.12 6.82 -17.15
CA GLY A 122 -14.61 5.76 -18.04
C GLY A 122 -14.14 5.88 -19.50
N VAL A 123 -13.09 6.67 -19.77
CA VAL A 123 -12.61 6.95 -21.15
C VAL A 123 -11.22 6.34 -21.36
N GLY A 124 -10.98 5.74 -22.53
CA GLY A 124 -9.64 5.23 -22.88
C GLY A 124 -9.30 3.86 -22.31
N CYS A 125 -10.27 3.16 -21.72
CA CYS A 125 -10.15 1.78 -21.28
C CYS A 125 -9.86 0.82 -22.45
N ASP A 126 -9.19 -0.29 -22.15
CA ASP A 126 -9.08 -1.44 -23.06
C ASP A 126 -10.26 -2.41 -22.80
N THR A 127 -9.99 -3.66 -22.41
CA THR A 127 -11.02 -4.68 -22.20
C THR A 127 -11.67 -4.60 -20.83
N ILE A 128 -10.93 -4.14 -19.82
CA ILE A 128 -11.42 -3.97 -18.46
C ILE A 128 -11.98 -2.56 -18.28
N LYS A 129 -13.20 -2.48 -17.74
CA LYS A 129 -13.92 -1.22 -17.55
C LYS A 129 -14.51 -1.18 -16.14
N PRO A 130 -14.37 -0.06 -15.41
CA PRO A 130 -15.13 0.18 -14.19
C PRO A 130 -16.64 0.03 -14.42
N LYS A 131 -17.39 -0.52 -13.46
CA LYS A 131 -18.86 -0.50 -13.53
C LYS A 131 -19.42 0.92 -13.62
N THR A 132 -18.77 1.85 -12.93
CA THR A 132 -19.02 3.29 -12.99
C THR A 132 -17.70 4.04 -12.88
N PRO A 133 -17.54 5.23 -13.49
CA PRO A 133 -16.35 6.04 -13.29
C PRO A 133 -16.11 6.39 -11.82
N TYR A 134 -14.86 6.34 -11.41
CA TYR A 134 -14.39 6.60 -10.05
C TYR A 134 -13.86 8.02 -9.92
N ALA A 135 -14.76 9.02 -9.85
CA ALA A 135 -14.38 10.43 -9.83
C ALA A 135 -13.38 10.82 -8.73
N THR A 136 -13.33 10.08 -7.61
CA THR A 136 -12.40 10.30 -6.49
C THR A 136 -11.17 9.40 -6.51
N TYR A 137 -10.88 8.69 -7.63
CA TYR A 137 -9.71 7.83 -7.75
C TYR A 137 -8.41 8.58 -7.40
N ARG A 138 -7.58 7.98 -6.52
CA ARG A 138 -6.50 8.71 -5.84
C ARG A 138 -5.32 9.08 -6.73
N GLY A 139 -5.07 8.30 -7.78
CA GLY A 139 -4.06 8.60 -8.80
C GLY A 139 -2.99 7.53 -8.95
N VAL A 140 -1.73 7.96 -9.03
CA VAL A 140 -0.58 7.11 -9.37
C VAL A 140 0.57 7.31 -8.39
N MET A 141 1.22 6.21 -8.02
CA MET A 141 2.50 6.18 -7.30
C MET A 141 3.60 5.75 -8.28
N THR A 142 4.83 6.22 -8.05
CA THR A 142 5.97 5.74 -8.82
C THR A 142 7.18 5.41 -7.96
N TRP A 143 7.87 4.34 -8.37
CA TRP A 143 9.26 4.11 -7.99
C TRP A 143 10.16 4.59 -9.14
N SER A 144 10.90 5.69 -9.01
CA SER A 144 10.98 6.58 -7.85
C SER A 144 11.30 8.02 -8.26
N ILE A 145 11.22 8.97 -7.32
CA ILE A 145 11.61 10.36 -7.55
C ILE A 145 13.06 10.46 -8.04
N ASN A 146 13.98 9.67 -7.48
CA ASN A 146 15.39 9.69 -7.88
C ASN A 146 15.57 9.20 -9.33
N TRP A 147 14.89 8.12 -9.72
CA TRP A 147 14.94 7.63 -11.10
C TRP A 147 14.26 8.59 -12.08
N ASP A 148 13.10 9.13 -11.73
CA ASP A 148 12.44 10.15 -12.55
C ASP A 148 13.33 11.39 -12.74
N SER A 149 13.99 11.86 -11.68
CA SER A 149 14.96 12.97 -11.78
C SER A 149 16.16 12.61 -12.65
N HIS A 150 16.70 11.39 -12.52
CA HIS A 150 17.79 10.91 -13.37
C HIS A 150 17.38 10.89 -14.85
N ASP A 151 16.13 10.53 -15.13
CA ASP A 151 15.56 10.43 -16.48
C ASP A 151 14.96 11.77 -16.98
N GLY A 152 15.27 12.89 -16.32
CA GLY A 152 14.88 14.23 -16.78
C GLY A 152 13.42 14.62 -16.49
N TYR A 153 12.80 14.00 -15.48
CA TYR A 153 11.41 14.19 -15.06
C TYR A 153 10.38 13.73 -16.10
N GLY A 154 10.72 12.70 -16.87
CA GLY A 154 9.88 12.16 -17.93
C GLY A 154 8.56 11.59 -17.42
N PHE A 155 8.53 11.02 -16.22
CA PHE A 155 7.31 10.48 -15.62
C PHE A 155 6.50 11.58 -14.93
N SER A 156 7.11 12.33 -14.00
CA SER A 156 6.35 13.24 -13.12
C SER A 156 5.64 14.35 -13.89
N LYS A 157 6.27 14.92 -14.93
CA LYS A 157 5.64 15.94 -15.79
C LYS A 157 4.39 15.41 -16.50
N ASN A 158 4.48 14.20 -17.06
CA ASN A 158 3.38 13.60 -17.80
C ASN A 158 2.28 13.10 -16.87
N ALA A 159 2.63 12.47 -15.75
CA ALA A 159 1.68 12.04 -14.72
C ALA A 159 0.92 13.24 -14.12
N ARG A 160 1.62 14.35 -13.83
CA ARG A 160 1.00 15.59 -13.35
C ARG A 160 -0.02 16.14 -14.36
N SER A 161 0.38 16.24 -15.63
CA SER A 161 -0.51 16.68 -16.72
C SER A 161 -1.75 15.79 -16.83
N ALA A 162 -1.57 14.47 -16.79
CA ALA A 162 -2.68 13.52 -16.83
C ALA A 162 -3.64 13.71 -15.63
N LEU A 163 -3.10 13.87 -14.42
CA LEU A 163 -3.91 14.10 -13.22
C LEU A 163 -4.65 15.45 -13.26
N ASP A 164 -4.01 16.52 -13.75
CA ASP A 164 -4.66 17.84 -13.92
C ASP A 164 -5.83 17.77 -14.91
N SER A 165 -5.69 16.94 -15.96
CA SER A 165 -6.75 16.75 -16.95
C SER A 165 -8.02 16.09 -16.38
N LEU A 166 -7.97 15.50 -15.18
CA LEU A 166 -9.11 14.80 -14.59
C LEU A 166 -10.21 15.74 -14.08
N GLY A 167 -9.92 17.02 -13.82
CA GLY A 167 -10.94 18.04 -13.53
C GLY A 167 -11.58 17.94 -12.13
N GLY A 168 -11.03 17.16 -11.22
CA GLY A 168 -11.36 17.21 -9.79
C GLY A 168 -10.38 18.14 -9.09
N GLY A 169 -10.86 19.04 -8.24
CA GLY A 169 -10.01 19.83 -7.36
C GLY A 169 -9.02 18.88 -6.68
N GLY A 170 -7.72 19.14 -6.87
CA GLY A 170 -6.67 18.31 -6.32
C GLY A 170 -6.88 18.10 -4.81
N PRO A 171 -6.21 17.11 -4.19
CA PRO A 171 -6.11 17.08 -2.74
C PRO A 171 -5.75 18.50 -2.25
N PRO A 172 -6.36 19.01 -1.16
CA PRO A 172 -6.03 20.35 -0.67
C PRO A 172 -4.51 20.46 -0.62
N SER A 173 -3.97 21.51 -1.24
CA SER A 173 -2.52 21.78 -1.19
C SER A 173 -2.08 21.58 0.26
N PRO A 174 -0.98 20.84 0.51
CA PRO A 174 -0.34 20.88 1.81
C PRO A 174 -0.24 22.36 2.21
N PRO A 175 -0.50 22.73 3.48
CA PRO A 175 -0.36 24.12 3.90
C PRO A 175 0.99 24.61 3.40
N THR A 176 0.96 25.67 2.60
CA THR A 176 2.17 26.31 2.11
C THR A 176 2.87 26.89 3.32
N THR A 177 3.72 26.10 3.99
CA THR A 177 4.77 26.66 4.84
C THR A 177 5.59 27.52 3.91
N THR A 178 5.36 28.81 4.00
CA THR A 178 6.20 29.84 3.41
C THR A 178 7.58 29.59 4.01
N LEU A 179 8.44 28.89 3.27
CA LEU A 179 9.84 28.84 3.60
C LEU A 179 10.32 30.28 3.47
N THR A 180 10.40 30.98 4.59
CA THR A 180 11.22 32.17 4.71
C THR A 180 12.58 31.84 4.10
N PRO A 181 13.14 32.70 3.25
CA PRO A 181 14.45 32.48 2.66
C PRO A 181 15.45 32.16 3.78
N PRO A 182 16.41 31.25 3.56
CA PRO A 182 17.43 30.96 4.56
C PRO A 182 18.15 32.27 4.89
N VAL A 183 18.03 32.71 6.14
CA VAL A 183 18.91 33.77 6.66
C VAL A 183 20.32 33.18 6.64
N THR A 184 21.18 33.71 5.79
CA THR A 184 22.60 33.39 5.74
C THR A 184 23.19 33.56 7.14
N PRO A 185 23.67 32.50 7.82
CA PRO A 185 24.38 32.68 9.07
C PRO A 185 25.71 33.40 8.79
N PRO A 186 26.18 34.28 9.69
CA PRO A 186 27.48 34.90 9.54
C PRO A 186 28.61 33.84 9.60
N PRO A 187 29.79 34.11 8.99
CA PRO A 187 30.87 33.13 8.91
C PRO A 187 31.33 32.70 10.31
N ALA A 188 31.31 31.39 10.57
CA ALA A 188 31.85 30.82 11.79
C ALA A 188 33.39 30.91 11.78
N THR A 189 33.94 31.54 12.81
CA THR A 189 35.39 31.57 13.08
C THR A 189 35.88 30.16 13.40
N THR A 190 36.89 29.71 12.66
CA THR A 190 37.54 28.42 12.83
C THR A 190 38.33 28.36 14.14
N THR A 191 37.96 27.44 15.03
CA THR A 191 38.86 26.95 16.09
C THR A 191 39.18 25.47 15.85
N PRO A 192 40.41 25.01 16.13
CA PRO A 192 40.84 23.65 15.79
C PRO A 192 40.21 22.63 16.76
N VAL A 193 39.59 21.58 16.20
CA VAL A 193 39.11 20.43 16.98
C VAL A 193 40.28 19.48 17.23
N THR A 194 40.69 19.33 18.48
CA THR A 194 41.58 18.26 18.94
C THR A 194 40.79 16.96 19.09
N THR A 195 41.27 15.89 18.48
CA THR A 195 40.73 14.53 18.57
C THR A 195 40.91 13.95 19.98
N ALA A 196 39.82 13.53 20.60
CA ALA A 196 39.81 12.72 21.83
C ALA A 196 39.19 11.34 21.54
N PRO A 197 39.66 10.23 22.16
CA PRO A 197 39.24 8.88 21.82
C PRO A 197 37.87 8.54 22.42
N THR A 198 36.99 7.97 21.61
CA THR A 198 35.67 7.46 22.01
C THR A 198 35.82 6.15 22.78
N THR A 199 35.46 6.16 24.07
CA THR A 199 35.23 4.94 24.86
C THR A 199 33.77 4.51 24.73
N GLN A 200 33.57 3.22 24.51
CA GLN A 200 32.30 2.53 24.31
C GLN A 200 31.44 2.55 25.60
N PRO A 201 30.15 2.91 25.57
CA PRO A 201 29.28 2.79 26.73
C PRO A 201 28.92 1.33 27.02
N SER A 202 29.14 0.91 28.27
CA SER A 202 28.70 -0.37 28.83
C SER A 202 27.20 -0.35 29.10
N VAL A 203 26.49 -1.41 28.75
CA VAL A 203 25.04 -1.56 28.92
C VAL A 203 24.75 -1.97 30.37
N THR A 204 24.17 -1.07 31.15
CA THR A 204 23.68 -1.37 32.50
C THR A 204 22.22 -1.86 32.43
N THR A 205 21.99 -3.10 32.85
CA THR A 205 20.65 -3.68 33.01
C THR A 205 19.97 -3.09 34.25
N THR A 206 18.88 -2.35 34.05
CA THR A 206 18.00 -1.87 35.12
C THR A 206 16.79 -2.80 35.24
N PRO A 207 16.43 -3.32 36.43
CA PRO A 207 15.28 -4.20 36.58
C PRO A 207 13.94 -3.46 36.49
N THR A 208 12.98 -4.13 35.87
CA THR A 208 11.61 -3.70 35.55
C THR A 208 10.74 -3.52 36.80
N PRO A 209 9.86 -2.50 36.88
CA PRO A 209 8.80 -2.48 37.88
C PRO A 209 7.72 -3.52 37.54
N VAL A 210 7.48 -4.46 38.46
CA VAL A 210 6.35 -5.38 38.39
C VAL A 210 5.08 -4.59 38.70
N THR A 211 4.24 -4.40 37.69
CA THR A 211 2.86 -3.89 37.88
C THR A 211 1.91 -5.06 37.67
N THR A 212 1.12 -5.35 38.70
CA THR A 212 0.11 -6.40 38.71
C THR A 212 -0.97 -6.12 37.67
N ALA A 213 -1.21 -7.09 36.78
CA ALA A 213 -2.23 -7.04 35.75
C ALA A 213 -3.65 -7.12 36.37
N PRO A 214 -4.62 -6.35 35.86
CA PRO A 214 -6.04 -6.61 36.13
C PRO A 214 -6.48 -7.89 35.41
N VAL A 215 -6.88 -8.89 36.18
CA VAL A 215 -7.63 -10.06 35.68
C VAL A 215 -8.98 -9.61 35.15
N THR A 216 -9.20 -9.77 33.84
CA THR A 216 -10.48 -9.51 33.17
C THR A 216 -10.76 -10.70 32.23
N PRO A 217 -12.00 -11.20 32.12
CA PRO A 217 -12.27 -12.61 31.89
C PRO A 217 -11.98 -13.07 30.47
N THR A 218 -11.54 -14.33 30.38
CA THR A 218 -11.37 -15.13 29.18
C THR A 218 -12.61 -15.07 28.28
N PRO A 219 -12.50 -14.64 27.01
CA PRO A 219 -13.56 -14.85 26.03
C PRO A 219 -13.55 -16.31 25.57
N THR A 220 -14.76 -16.82 25.38
CA THR A 220 -15.11 -18.20 25.07
C THR A 220 -14.37 -18.71 23.81
N SER A 221 -13.72 -19.86 23.96
CA SER A 221 -12.85 -20.60 23.04
C SER A 221 -13.50 -21.13 21.75
N GLY A 222 -14.48 -20.43 21.19
CA GLY A 222 -15.18 -20.86 19.97
C GLY A 222 -14.57 -20.35 18.66
N SER A 223 -13.84 -19.23 18.67
CA SER A 223 -13.42 -18.53 17.44
C SER A 223 -11.98 -18.80 17.00
N CYS A 224 -11.07 -19.17 17.90
CA CYS A 224 -9.62 -19.15 17.61
C CYS A 224 -9.10 -20.28 16.70
N GLY A 225 -9.86 -21.36 16.49
CA GLY A 225 -9.39 -22.52 15.72
C GLY A 225 -8.03 -23.04 16.23
N THR A 226 -7.04 -23.10 15.34
CA THR A 226 -5.65 -23.49 15.66
C THR A 226 -4.71 -22.30 15.91
N CYS A 227 -5.22 -21.07 15.89
CA CYS A 227 -4.40 -19.88 16.07
C CYS A 227 -4.00 -19.68 17.54
N ASN A 228 -2.70 -19.44 17.79
CA ASN A 228 -2.13 -19.18 19.12
C ASN A 228 -1.53 -17.76 19.25
N ASN A 229 -1.99 -16.82 18.42
CA ASN A 229 -1.55 -15.42 18.42
C ASN A 229 -2.74 -14.54 17.98
N CYS A 230 -2.56 -13.53 17.14
CA CYS A 230 -3.64 -12.65 16.72
C CYS A 230 -4.48 -13.25 15.58
N TYR A 231 -5.74 -13.56 15.84
CA TYR A 231 -6.66 -14.24 14.93
C TYR A 231 -7.61 -13.28 14.23
N TYR A 232 -7.87 -13.51 12.95
CA TYR A 232 -8.83 -12.75 12.15
C TYR A 232 -9.87 -13.69 11.52
N GLN A 233 -11.08 -13.66 12.10
CA GLN A 233 -12.17 -14.60 11.83
C GLN A 233 -12.65 -14.65 10.37
N PRO A 234 -12.79 -13.53 9.63
CA PRO A 234 -13.31 -13.55 8.26
C PRO A 234 -12.50 -14.40 7.27
N THR A 235 -11.22 -14.65 7.55
CA THR A 235 -10.32 -15.43 6.67
C THR A 235 -9.68 -16.64 7.33
N ASN A 236 -10.01 -16.93 8.59
CA ASN A 236 -9.29 -17.88 9.43
C ASN A 236 -7.76 -17.63 9.45
N ALA A 237 -7.31 -16.37 9.36
CA ALA A 237 -5.90 -16.01 9.37
C ALA A 237 -5.36 -15.93 10.81
N CYS A 238 -4.12 -16.39 11.00
CA CYS A 238 -3.38 -16.28 12.25
C CYS A 238 -2.09 -15.48 12.04
N PHE A 239 -2.00 -14.28 12.61
CA PHE A 239 -0.84 -13.42 12.54
C PHE A 239 0.11 -13.72 13.69
N THR A 240 1.28 -14.29 13.40
CA THR A 240 2.28 -14.64 14.41
C THR A 240 3.21 -13.46 14.72
N GLY A 241 3.78 -13.43 15.93
CA GLY A 241 4.75 -12.40 16.34
C GLY A 241 4.15 -11.07 16.80
N TRP A 242 2.83 -10.98 16.89
CA TRP A 242 2.16 -9.82 17.46
C TRP A 242 2.05 -9.94 18.98
N THR A 243 2.04 -8.79 19.65
CA THR A 243 1.68 -8.66 21.08
C THR A 243 0.17 -8.56 21.25
N ALA A 244 -0.33 -8.90 22.45
CA ALA A 244 -1.75 -8.75 22.77
C ALA A 244 -2.26 -7.32 22.54
N ALA A 245 -1.44 -6.31 22.86
CA ALA A 245 -1.78 -4.90 22.65
C ALA A 245 -1.89 -4.53 21.16
N GLN A 246 -0.96 -5.02 20.32
CA GLN A 246 -1.06 -4.82 18.87
C GLN A 246 -2.30 -5.50 18.30
N CYS A 247 -2.62 -6.70 18.77
CA CYS A 247 -3.83 -7.40 18.33
C CYS A 247 -5.11 -6.63 18.72
N ALA A 248 -5.16 -6.13 19.95
CA ALA A 248 -6.29 -5.36 20.46
C ALA A 248 -6.44 -3.96 19.80
N SER A 249 -5.41 -3.47 19.09
CA SER A 249 -5.50 -2.19 18.37
C SER A 249 -6.49 -2.21 17.20
N VAL A 250 -6.85 -3.40 16.71
CA VAL A 250 -7.80 -3.60 15.61
C VAL A 250 -8.99 -4.39 16.12
N SER A 251 -10.17 -3.75 16.18
CA SER A 251 -11.39 -4.34 16.76
C SER A 251 -11.89 -5.63 16.06
N ALA A 252 -11.48 -5.84 14.81
CA ALA A 252 -11.82 -7.04 14.04
C ALA A 252 -10.95 -8.26 14.41
N PHE A 253 -9.88 -8.08 15.18
CA PHE A 253 -8.94 -9.14 15.54
C PHE A 253 -9.22 -9.66 16.95
N THR A 254 -8.96 -10.95 17.15
CA THR A 254 -9.11 -11.64 18.45
C THR A 254 -7.75 -12.14 18.90
N TRP A 255 -7.31 -11.76 20.10
CA TRP A 255 -6.10 -12.34 20.68
C TRP A 255 -6.37 -13.77 21.14
N CYS A 256 -5.62 -14.72 20.59
CA CYS A 256 -5.70 -16.15 20.89
C CYS A 256 -4.38 -16.71 21.44
N GLY A 257 -3.44 -15.84 21.83
CA GLY A 257 -2.20 -16.25 22.51
C GLY A 257 -2.42 -16.50 24.00
N ASN A 258 -1.59 -17.38 24.57
CA ASN A 258 -1.51 -17.60 26.02
C ASN A 258 -0.95 -16.39 26.76
#